data_AF-A0A1I7TAD2-F1
#
_entry.id   AF-A0A1I7TAD2-F1
#
_cell.length_a   1.000
_cell.length_b   1.000
_cell.length_c   1.000
_cell.angle_alpha   90.00
_cell.angle_beta   90.00
_cell.angle_gamma   90.00
#
_symmetry.space_group_name_H-M   'P 1'
#
loop_
_entity.id
_entity.type
_entity.pdbx_description
1 polymer ?
#
loop_
_entity_poly.entity_id
_entity_poly.type
_entity_poly.pdbx_seq_one_letter_code
_entity_poly.pdbx_strand_id
1 'polypeptide(L)'
;MFYKGLFLVDRPCEWQISEYDCVPYTLLLYTGTSGMILSQTGVLIERALATFHPDYNATISRFVGFFISTLVLVISSLTYRIILWDDPLDGFVHSCFVPATHSAQRANWFLFISVLLTLFNLIASMAVMYYNKRLEYSIRYKVRERFKKREAIDSTHTICIVSMSQFLTMLIYSMGVLLLRYYQQVIGLQMFFSLIAWIYTVPYSALLFPLILIYRIRATKLFRTKKIQSITSTKQTQIEHINQITSMWNDK
;
A
#
# COMPACT_ATOMS: atom_id res chain seq x y z
N MET A 1 4.81 22.67 -15.92
CA MET A 1 5.50 21.98 -17.04
C MET A 1 4.80 22.12 -18.39
N PHE A 2 3.50 21.82 -18.51
CA PHE A 2 2.78 21.89 -19.80
C PHE A 2 2.79 23.29 -20.45
N TYR A 3 2.63 24.35 -19.65
CA TYR A 3 2.69 25.74 -20.13
C TYR A 3 4.09 26.13 -20.66
N LYS A 4 5.16 25.88 -19.90
CA LYS A 4 6.54 26.15 -20.35
C LYS A 4 6.91 25.32 -21.60
N GLY A 5 6.45 24.07 -21.68
CA GLY A 5 6.70 23.20 -22.83
C GLY A 5 5.98 23.60 -24.12
N LEU A 6 4.88 24.34 -24.03
CA LEU A 6 4.11 24.82 -25.19
C LEU A 6 4.45 26.25 -25.60
N PHE A 7 4.86 27.11 -24.66
CA PHE A 7 4.94 28.57 -24.88
C PHE A 7 6.34 29.18 -24.66
N LEU A 8 7.34 28.42 -24.18
CA LEU A 8 8.69 28.92 -23.87
C LEU A 8 9.81 28.12 -24.57
N VAL A 9 9.50 27.50 -25.72
CA VAL A 9 10.45 26.70 -26.51
C VAL A 9 11.67 27.52 -26.97
N ASP A 10 11.49 28.83 -27.19
CA ASP A 10 12.51 29.72 -27.76
C ASP A 10 13.52 30.29 -26.73
N ARG A 11 13.40 29.96 -25.43
CA ARG A 11 14.33 30.42 -24.38
C ARG A 11 14.94 29.23 -23.60
N PRO A 12 16.01 28.61 -24.11
CA PRO A 12 16.58 27.39 -23.52
C PRO A 12 17.17 27.56 -22.11
N CYS A 13 17.51 28.79 -21.70
CA CYS A 13 18.12 29.07 -20.40
C CYS A 13 17.12 29.16 -19.22
N GLU A 14 15.80 29.11 -19.44
CA GLU A 14 14.77 29.26 -18.38
C GLU A 14 14.04 27.94 -18.02
N TRP A 15 14.62 26.79 -18.38
CA TRP A 15 14.01 25.48 -18.06
C TRP A 15 14.09 25.10 -16.58
N GLN A 16 14.93 25.80 -15.81
CA GLN A 16 14.95 25.68 -14.37
C GLN A 16 13.67 26.29 -13.76
N ILE A 17 13.15 25.62 -12.74
CA ILE A 17 11.96 26.03 -11.99
C ILE A 17 12.46 26.44 -10.60
N SER A 18 11.96 27.55 -10.08
CA SER A 18 12.26 27.93 -8.70
C SER A 18 11.75 26.84 -7.75
N GLU A 19 12.53 26.51 -6.72
CA GLU A 19 12.11 25.56 -5.69
C GLU A 19 10.79 25.98 -5.04
N TYR A 20 10.54 27.28 -4.92
CA TYR A 20 9.29 27.86 -4.42
C TYR A 20 8.06 27.45 -5.23
N ASP A 21 8.15 27.50 -6.57
CA ASP A 21 7.04 27.12 -7.47
C ASP A 21 6.74 25.61 -7.43
N CYS A 22 7.71 24.80 -6.99
CA CYS A 22 7.60 23.36 -6.85
C CYS A 22 7.01 22.89 -5.50
N VAL A 23 6.86 23.78 -4.53
CA VAL A 23 6.30 23.49 -3.20
C VAL A 23 4.95 22.76 -3.25
N PRO A 24 3.92 23.24 -3.97
CA PRO A 24 2.61 22.57 -3.95
C PRO A 24 2.66 21.15 -4.53
N TYR A 25 3.50 20.92 -5.55
CA TYR A 25 3.65 19.61 -6.18
C TYR A 25 4.39 18.63 -5.27
N THR A 26 5.48 19.07 -4.65
CA THR A 26 6.25 18.26 -3.70
C THR A 26 5.45 17.97 -2.44
N LEU A 27 4.67 18.93 -1.93
CA LEU A 27 3.74 18.74 -0.82
C LEU A 27 2.77 17.60 -1.11
N LEU A 28 2.09 17.66 -2.25
CA LEU A 28 1.11 16.64 -2.63
C LEU A 28 1.77 15.26 -2.79
N LEU A 29 2.97 15.24 -3.36
CA LEU A 29 3.76 14.03 -3.55
C LEU A 29 4.15 13.35 -2.24
N TYR A 30 4.82 14.07 -1.34
CA TYR A 30 5.25 13.50 -0.05
C TYR A 30 4.08 13.20 0.88
N THR A 31 3.02 14.01 0.85
CA THR A 31 1.78 13.73 1.59
C THR A 31 1.11 12.46 1.04
N GLY A 32 1.08 12.28 -0.28
CA GLY A 32 0.53 11.07 -0.90
C GLY A 32 1.34 9.82 -0.59
N THR A 33 2.66 9.87 -0.74
CA THR A 33 3.55 8.73 -0.44
C THR A 33 3.50 8.34 1.03
N SER A 34 3.61 9.31 1.95
CA SER A 34 3.47 9.04 3.39
C SER A 34 2.08 8.52 3.74
N GLY A 35 1.03 9.09 3.13
CA GLY A 35 -0.35 8.64 3.25
C GLY A 35 -0.53 7.18 2.88
N MET A 36 0.04 6.73 1.77
CA MET A 36 -0.02 5.32 1.38
C MET A 36 0.68 4.39 2.39
N ILE A 37 1.86 4.77 2.89
CA ILE A 37 2.62 3.97 3.85
C ILE A 37 1.90 3.89 5.20
N LEU A 38 1.46 5.03 5.73
CA LEU A 38 0.76 5.09 7.00
C LEU A 38 -0.63 4.44 6.93
N SER A 39 -1.33 4.56 5.80
CA SER A 39 -2.62 3.86 5.60
C SER A 39 -2.45 2.35 5.69
N GLN A 40 -1.37 1.81 5.13
CA GLN A 40 -1.07 0.39 5.23
C GLN A 40 -0.81 -0.05 6.68
N THR A 41 -0.02 0.72 7.42
CA THR A 41 0.19 0.47 8.86
C THR A 41 -1.12 0.54 9.63
N GLY A 42 -1.98 1.52 9.32
CA GLY A 42 -3.30 1.67 9.93
C GLY A 42 -4.20 0.46 9.69
N VAL A 43 -4.29 -0.03 8.46
CA VAL A 43 -5.05 -1.23 8.11
C VAL A 43 -4.49 -2.47 8.83
N LEU A 44 -3.16 -2.57 8.95
CA LEU A 44 -2.53 -3.67 9.69
C LEU A 44 -2.89 -3.65 11.19
N ILE A 45 -2.89 -2.46 11.81
CA ILE A 45 -3.32 -2.29 13.20
C ILE A 45 -4.79 -2.70 13.37
N GLU A 46 -5.68 -2.26 12.47
CA GLU A 46 -7.08 -2.68 12.50
C GLU A 46 -7.22 -4.21 12.44
N ARG A 47 -6.44 -4.88 11.59
CA ARG A 47 -6.45 -6.35 11.50
C ARG A 47 -5.90 -7.02 12.73
N ALA A 48 -4.83 -6.49 13.33
CA ALA A 48 -4.32 -7.00 14.58
C ALA A 48 -5.38 -6.90 15.69
N LEU A 49 -6.04 -5.76 15.81
CA LEU A 49 -7.14 -5.55 16.77
C LEU A 49 -8.31 -6.53 16.53
N ALA A 50 -8.72 -6.73 15.28
CA ALA A 50 -9.78 -7.69 14.93
C ALA A 50 -9.39 -9.16 15.21
N THR A 51 -8.09 -9.47 15.20
CA THR A 51 -7.58 -10.81 15.50
C THR A 51 -7.52 -11.07 17.01
N PHE A 52 -7.07 -10.10 17.81
CA PHE A 52 -6.86 -10.27 19.26
C PHE A 52 -8.09 -9.93 20.10
N HIS A 53 -8.97 -9.05 19.65
CA HIS A 53 -10.16 -8.66 20.41
C HIS A 53 -11.30 -9.68 20.19
N PRO A 54 -11.79 -10.37 21.25
CA PRO A 54 -12.78 -11.44 21.12
C PRO A 54 -14.15 -10.92 20.64
N ASP A 55 -14.58 -9.74 21.09
CA ASP A 55 -15.89 -9.14 20.75
C ASP A 55 -15.79 -8.02 19.70
N TYR A 56 -14.96 -8.21 18.68
CA TYR A 56 -14.81 -7.20 17.63
C TYR A 56 -16.05 -7.11 16.73
N ASN A 57 -16.89 -6.11 17.00
CA ASN A 57 -18.14 -5.85 16.28
C ASN A 57 -17.98 -4.78 15.19
N ALA A 58 -18.94 -4.73 14.25
CA ALA A 58 -18.93 -3.79 13.13
C ALA A 58 -18.89 -2.31 13.57
N THR A 59 -19.53 -1.97 14.68
CA THR A 59 -19.50 -0.61 15.25
C THR A 59 -18.10 -0.22 15.73
N ILE A 60 -17.40 -1.14 16.40
CA ILE A 60 -16.02 -0.94 16.87
C ILE A 60 -15.09 -0.81 15.67
N SER A 61 -15.23 -1.67 14.66
CA SER A 61 -14.46 -1.56 13.42
C SER A 61 -14.61 -0.22 12.73
N ARG A 62 -15.85 0.30 12.64
CA ARG A 62 -16.09 1.63 12.05
C ARG A 62 -15.43 2.73 12.86
N PHE A 63 -15.53 2.69 14.18
CA PHE A 63 -14.91 3.70 15.05
C PHE A 63 -13.38 3.69 14.96
N VAL A 64 -12.77 2.49 15.06
CA VAL A 64 -11.33 2.29 14.93
C VAL A 64 -10.84 2.73 13.55
N GLY A 65 -11.55 2.34 12.49
CA GLY A 65 -11.21 2.74 11.13
C GLY A 65 -11.27 4.25 10.90
N PHE A 66 -12.30 4.92 11.45
CA PHE A 66 -12.42 6.38 11.39
C PHE A 66 -11.25 7.05 12.13
N PHE A 67 -10.96 6.63 13.36
CA PHE A 67 -9.87 7.19 14.16
C PHE A 67 -8.51 7.03 13.47
N ILE A 68 -8.22 5.83 12.97
CA ILE A 68 -6.97 5.55 12.24
C ILE A 68 -6.88 6.42 10.98
N SER A 69 -7.95 6.52 10.19
CA SER A 69 -7.96 7.34 8.97
C SER A 69 -7.69 8.82 9.25
N THR A 70 -8.33 9.38 10.27
CA THR A 70 -8.09 10.77 10.68
C THR A 70 -6.64 10.98 11.13
N LEU A 71 -6.10 10.06 11.94
CA LEU A 71 -4.72 10.12 12.41
C LEU A 71 -3.71 10.05 11.25
N VAL A 72 -3.94 9.15 10.29
CA VAL A 72 -3.10 9.04 9.09
C VAL A 72 -3.11 10.33 8.29
N LEU A 73 -4.27 10.92 8.02
CA LEU A 73 -4.39 12.17 7.27
C LEU A 73 -3.62 13.33 7.92
N VAL A 74 -3.70 13.46 9.24
CA VAL A 74 -2.99 14.49 10.01
C VAL A 74 -1.48 14.27 9.92
N ILE A 75 -0.99 13.06 10.20
CA ILE A 75 0.45 12.76 10.19
C ILE A 75 1.04 12.91 8.78
N SER A 76 0.34 12.44 7.75
CA SER A 76 0.78 12.58 6.36
C SER A 76 0.91 14.04 5.93
N SER A 77 -0.03 14.88 6.34
CA SER A 77 -0.02 16.32 6.02
C SER A 77 1.12 17.06 6.75
N LEU A 78 1.49 16.61 7.94
CA LEU A 78 2.62 17.16 8.71
C LEU A 78 3.99 16.70 8.18
N THR A 79 4.05 15.53 7.54
CA THR A 79 5.30 14.90 7.09
C THR A 79 6.09 15.82 6.16
N TYR A 80 5.44 16.47 5.20
CA TYR A 80 6.12 17.39 4.29
C TYR A 80 6.70 18.62 5.00
N ARG A 81 5.94 19.20 5.95
CA ARG A 81 6.39 20.37 6.73
C ARG A 81 7.63 20.07 7.56
N ILE A 82 7.77 18.83 8.05
CA ILE A 82 8.94 18.38 8.80
C ILE A 82 10.16 18.23 7.87
N ILE A 83 9.96 17.74 6.64
CA ILE A 83 11.05 17.54 5.67
C ILE A 83 11.66 18.89 5.24
N LEU A 84 10.84 19.90 4.92
CA LEU A 84 11.28 21.24 4.49
C LEU A 84 11.56 22.23 5.63
N TRP A 85 11.55 21.76 6.88
CA TRP A 85 11.75 22.65 8.02
C TRP A 85 13.10 23.39 7.91
N ASP A 86 13.11 24.73 7.93
CA ASP A 86 14.30 25.58 7.74
C ASP A 86 15.01 25.51 6.37
N ASP A 87 14.33 25.06 5.30
CA ASP A 87 14.89 25.17 3.94
C ASP A 87 14.59 26.57 3.38
N PRO A 88 15.60 27.36 2.94
CA PRO A 88 15.32 28.69 2.40
C PRO A 88 14.67 28.69 1.00
N LEU A 89 14.65 27.54 0.29
CA LEU A 89 14.08 27.39 -1.06
C LEU A 89 14.63 28.38 -2.10
N ASP A 90 15.87 28.81 -1.93
CA ASP A 90 16.53 29.79 -2.81
C ASP A 90 17.08 29.15 -4.09
N GLY A 91 16.96 27.83 -4.23
CA GLY A 91 17.55 27.06 -5.32
C GLY A 91 16.69 27.01 -6.58
N PHE A 92 17.33 26.53 -7.65
CA PHE A 92 16.70 26.23 -8.93
C PHE A 92 16.76 24.73 -9.19
N VAL A 93 15.58 24.11 -9.33
CA VAL A 93 15.45 22.69 -9.64
C VAL A 93 14.99 22.50 -11.08
N HIS A 94 15.54 21.48 -11.74
CA HIS A 94 15.13 21.12 -13.10
C HIS A 94 13.80 20.36 -13.15
N SER A 95 13.36 19.77 -12.02
CA SER A 95 12.05 19.13 -11.90
C SER A 95 11.57 19.11 -10.46
N CYS A 96 10.26 19.26 -10.24
CA CYS A 96 9.66 19.22 -8.90
C CYS A 96 9.65 17.81 -8.27
N PHE A 97 10.17 16.78 -8.94
CA PHE A 97 10.27 15.42 -8.40
C PHE A 97 11.60 15.18 -7.66
N VAL A 98 12.55 16.10 -7.82
CA VAL A 98 13.85 16.06 -7.14
C VAL A 98 13.77 17.00 -5.93
N PRO A 99 14.09 16.52 -4.71
CA PRO A 99 14.11 17.39 -3.54
C PRO A 99 15.21 18.45 -3.67
N ALA A 100 14.96 19.61 -3.05
CA ALA A 100 15.91 20.72 -2.97
C ALA A 100 17.27 20.25 -2.44
N THR A 101 18.34 20.92 -2.87
CA THR A 101 19.72 20.52 -2.56
C THR A 101 20.01 20.56 -1.06
N HIS A 102 19.48 21.56 -0.34
CA HIS A 102 19.62 21.72 1.10
C HIS A 102 18.82 20.67 1.90
N SER A 103 17.62 20.28 1.45
CA SER A 103 16.83 19.20 2.07
C SER A 103 17.12 17.79 1.55
N ALA A 104 18.09 17.61 0.65
CA ALA A 104 18.35 16.34 0.00
C ALA A 104 18.70 15.21 0.98
N GLN A 105 19.41 15.52 2.07
CA GLN A 105 19.78 14.55 3.12
C GLN A 105 18.56 14.10 3.93
N ARG A 106 17.65 15.02 4.27
CA ARG A 106 16.42 14.70 5.01
C ARG A 106 15.44 13.90 4.16
N ALA A 107 15.34 14.23 2.87
CA ALA A 107 14.58 13.44 1.91
C ALA A 107 15.13 12.01 1.79
N ASN A 108 16.46 11.82 1.78
CA ASN A 108 17.06 10.49 1.78
C ASN A 108 16.74 9.70 3.06
N TRP A 109 16.82 10.35 4.22
CA TRP A 109 16.41 9.75 5.49
C TRP A 109 14.94 9.33 5.49
N PHE A 110 14.06 10.16 4.94
CA PHE A 110 12.64 9.83 4.78
C PHE A 110 12.44 8.59 3.90
N LEU A 111 13.14 8.50 2.75
CA LEU A 111 13.06 7.33 1.88
C LEU A 111 13.56 6.06 2.58
N PHE A 112 14.67 6.16 3.32
CA PHE A 112 15.21 5.04 4.08
C PHE A 112 14.25 4.56 5.17
N ILE A 113 13.71 5.47 5.98
CA ILE A 113 12.71 5.16 7.02
C ILE A 113 11.46 4.55 6.39
N SER A 114 11.03 5.04 5.23
CA SER A 114 9.89 4.52 4.49
C SER A 114 10.09 3.08 4.01
N VAL A 115 11.30 2.72 3.55
CA VAL A 115 11.64 1.33 3.20
C VAL A 115 11.62 0.43 4.43
N LEU A 116 12.19 0.88 5.56
CA LEU A 116 12.15 0.11 6.81
C LEU A 116 10.71 -0.10 7.32
N LEU A 117 9.88 0.94 7.27
CA LEU A 117 8.49 0.87 7.71
C LEU A 117 7.66 -0.06 6.83
N THR A 118 7.86 -0.02 5.50
CA THR A 118 7.17 -0.94 4.56
C THR A 118 7.65 -2.39 4.71
N LEU A 119 8.93 -2.61 5.03
CA LEU A 119 9.44 -3.94 5.37
C LEU A 119 8.82 -4.46 6.68
N PHE A 120 8.74 -3.61 7.70
CA PHE A 120 8.07 -3.96 8.96
C PHE A 120 6.59 -4.31 8.74
N ASN A 121 5.85 -3.49 7.98
CA ASN A 121 4.47 -3.77 7.61
C ASN A 121 4.33 -5.13 6.90
N LEU A 122 5.27 -5.47 6.00
CA LEU A 122 5.27 -6.75 5.31
C LEU A 122 5.45 -7.91 6.29
N ILE A 123 6.47 -7.85 7.15
CA ILE A 123 6.74 -8.89 8.16
C ILE A 123 5.54 -9.06 9.09
N ALA A 124 5.00 -7.97 9.62
CA ALA A 124 3.88 -8.01 10.54
C ALA A 124 2.59 -8.49 9.84
N SER A 125 2.35 -8.13 8.58
CA SER A 125 1.21 -8.66 7.80
C SER A 125 1.30 -10.18 7.59
N MET A 126 2.50 -10.70 7.30
CA MET A 126 2.75 -12.14 7.20
C MET A 126 2.55 -12.84 8.56
N ALA A 127 3.01 -12.24 9.65
CA ALA A 127 2.84 -12.78 11.00
C ALA A 127 1.35 -12.88 11.40
N VAL A 128 0.57 -11.82 11.17
CA VAL A 128 -0.89 -11.82 11.41
C VAL A 128 -1.58 -12.87 10.54
N MET A 129 -1.19 -13.00 9.27
CA MET A 129 -1.74 -14.03 8.38
C MET A 129 -1.43 -15.45 8.88
N TYR A 130 -0.19 -15.72 9.28
CA TYR A 130 0.22 -17.00 9.84
C TYR A 130 -0.57 -17.34 11.10
N TYR A 131 -0.70 -16.38 12.01
CA TYR A 131 -1.48 -16.55 13.24
C TYR A 131 -2.97 -16.84 12.95
N ASN A 132 -3.59 -16.07 12.05
CA ASN A 132 -4.99 -16.27 11.66
C ASN A 132 -5.21 -17.65 11.02
N LYS A 133 -4.28 -18.12 10.18
CA LYS A 133 -4.34 -19.46 9.58
C LYS A 133 -4.22 -20.56 10.64
N ARG A 134 -3.32 -20.41 11.62
CA ARG A 134 -3.19 -21.34 12.75
C ARG A 134 -4.47 -21.40 13.58
N LEU A 135 -5.09 -20.26 13.82
CA LEU A 135 -6.35 -20.18 14.59
C LEU A 135 -7.50 -20.88 13.86
N GLU A 136 -7.60 -20.80 12.53
CA GLU A 136 -8.64 -21.50 11.75
C GLU A 136 -8.67 -23.01 12.03
N TYR A 137 -7.50 -23.66 12.17
CA TYR A 137 -7.42 -25.09 12.46
C TYR A 137 -8.02 -25.48 13.82
N SER A 138 -7.94 -24.58 14.82
CA SER A 138 -8.46 -24.85 16.17
C SER A 138 -9.99 -24.79 16.29
N ILE A 139 -10.67 -24.07 15.38
CA ILE A 139 -12.11 -23.78 15.47
C ILE A 139 -12.95 -24.57 14.46
N ARG A 140 -12.47 -25.75 14.03
CA ARG A 140 -13.04 -26.56 12.92
C ARG A 140 -14.54 -26.84 13.06
N TYR A 141 -15.05 -26.96 14.29
CA TYR A 141 -16.43 -27.41 14.58
C TYR A 141 -17.47 -26.28 14.70
N LYS A 142 -17.06 -25.00 14.81
CA LYS A 142 -18.00 -23.86 14.95
C LYS A 142 -18.18 -23.15 13.61
N VAL A 143 -19.23 -23.50 12.86
CA VAL A 143 -19.48 -23.02 11.48
C VAL A 143 -19.54 -21.49 11.38
N ARG A 144 -20.31 -20.81 12.23
CA ARG A 144 -20.46 -19.34 12.21
C ARG A 144 -19.14 -18.61 12.46
N GLU A 145 -18.40 -19.05 13.46
CA GLU A 145 -17.09 -18.48 13.81
C GLU A 145 -16.05 -18.73 12.72
N ARG A 146 -16.09 -19.90 12.10
CA ARG A 146 -15.23 -20.23 10.96
C ARG A 146 -15.50 -19.31 9.77
N PHE A 147 -16.75 -18.98 9.45
CA PHE A 147 -17.06 -18.06 8.35
C PHE A 147 -16.48 -16.66 8.60
N LYS A 148 -16.68 -16.09 9.79
CA LYS A 148 -16.10 -14.78 10.17
C LYS A 148 -14.58 -14.78 10.10
N LYS A 149 -13.93 -15.83 10.63
CA LYS A 149 -12.46 -15.94 10.62
C LYS A 149 -11.91 -16.15 9.20
N ARG A 150 -12.63 -16.87 8.34
CA ARG A 150 -12.21 -17.05 6.93
C ARG A 150 -12.28 -15.77 6.13
N GLU A 151 -13.27 -14.92 6.41
CA GLU A 151 -13.34 -13.58 5.84
C GLU A 151 -12.18 -12.68 6.32
N ALA A 152 -11.83 -12.75 7.60
CA ALA A 152 -10.64 -12.07 8.12
C ALA A 152 -9.34 -12.57 7.47
N ILE A 153 -9.21 -13.87 7.20
CA ILE A 153 -8.05 -14.47 6.52
C ILE A 153 -7.94 -13.99 5.07
N ASP A 154 -9.03 -14.01 4.29
CA ASP A 154 -9.01 -13.57 2.88
C ASP A 154 -8.69 -12.07 2.75
N SER A 155 -9.20 -11.26 3.70
CA SER A 155 -8.85 -9.84 3.81
C SER A 155 -7.37 -9.63 4.17
N THR A 156 -6.86 -10.35 5.17
CA THR A 156 -5.45 -10.27 5.60
C THR A 156 -4.51 -10.70 4.49
N HIS A 157 -4.86 -11.74 3.74
CA HIS A 157 -4.10 -12.19 2.57
C HIS A 157 -4.02 -11.11 1.48
N THR A 158 -5.11 -10.39 1.24
CA THR A 158 -5.11 -9.25 0.31
C THR A 158 -4.20 -8.12 0.78
N ILE A 159 -4.22 -7.82 2.08
CA ILE A 159 -3.32 -6.82 2.70
C ILE A 159 -1.86 -7.24 2.56
N CYS A 160 -1.54 -8.53 2.72
CA CYS A 160 -0.19 -9.05 2.53
C CYS A 160 0.30 -8.85 1.08
N ILE A 161 -0.54 -9.09 0.07
CA ILE A 161 -0.20 -8.85 -1.35
C ILE A 161 0.08 -7.37 -1.58
N VAL A 162 -0.76 -6.48 -1.04
CA VAL A 162 -0.56 -5.03 -1.14
C VAL A 162 0.72 -4.60 -0.42
N SER A 163 1.04 -5.20 0.74
CA SER A 163 2.28 -4.93 1.46
C SER A 163 3.52 -5.39 0.72
N MET A 164 3.43 -6.51 0.02
CA MET A 164 4.52 -6.99 -0.82
C MET A 164 4.74 -6.05 -2.02
N SER A 165 3.68 -5.66 -2.73
CA SER A 165 3.81 -4.76 -3.88
C SER A 165 4.29 -3.37 -3.46
N GLN A 166 3.85 -2.87 -2.31
CA GLN A 166 4.30 -1.61 -1.74
C GLN A 166 5.78 -1.63 -1.33
N PHE A 167 6.22 -2.70 -0.67
CA PHE A 167 7.63 -2.86 -0.32
C PHE A 167 8.51 -2.89 -1.59
N LEU A 168 8.12 -3.67 -2.61
CA LEU A 168 8.88 -3.77 -3.86
C LEU A 168 8.97 -2.43 -4.60
N THR A 169 7.84 -1.72 -4.75
CA THR A 169 7.80 -0.42 -5.42
C THR A 169 8.61 0.64 -4.67
N MET A 170 8.54 0.65 -3.34
CA MET A 170 9.32 1.57 -2.50
C MET A 170 10.81 1.25 -2.51
N LEU A 171 11.19 -0.04 -2.52
CA LEU A 171 12.57 -0.48 -2.62
C LEU A 171 13.19 -0.06 -3.97
N ILE A 172 12.48 -0.28 -5.07
CA ILE A 172 12.92 0.13 -6.42
C ILE A 172 13.10 1.65 -6.47
N TYR A 173 12.16 2.42 -5.92
CA TYR A 173 12.26 3.87 -5.90
C TYR A 173 13.45 4.36 -5.07
N SER A 174 13.60 3.88 -3.83
CA SER A 174 14.69 4.29 -2.95
C SER A 174 16.06 3.91 -3.53
N MET A 175 16.23 2.66 -3.97
CA MET A 175 17.50 2.20 -4.56
C MET A 175 17.79 2.92 -5.88
N GLY A 176 16.78 3.09 -6.74
CA GLY A 176 16.95 3.77 -8.03
C GLY A 176 17.33 5.23 -7.86
N VAL A 177 16.73 5.96 -6.92
CA VAL A 177 17.09 7.36 -6.63
C VAL A 177 18.50 7.46 -6.05
N LEU A 178 18.90 6.56 -5.15
CA LEU A 178 20.26 6.55 -4.58
C LEU A 178 21.32 6.26 -5.65
N LEU A 179 21.08 5.27 -6.51
CA LEU A 179 21.98 4.92 -7.62
C LEU A 179 22.10 6.06 -8.63
N LEU A 180 20.98 6.68 -9.01
CA LEU A 180 20.98 7.82 -9.93
C LEU A 180 21.78 9.00 -9.37
N ARG A 181 21.66 9.29 -8.08
CA ARG A 181 22.45 10.35 -7.43
C ARG A 181 23.93 10.02 -7.37
N TYR A 182 24.29 8.77 -7.09
CA TYR A 182 25.68 8.34 -7.06
C TYR A 182 26.37 8.52 -8.43
N TYR A 183 25.67 8.19 -9.52
CA TYR A 183 26.19 8.32 -10.89
C TYR A 183 25.87 9.66 -11.58
N GLN A 184 25.33 10.64 -10.85
CA GLN A 184 24.87 11.92 -11.42
C GLN A 184 25.98 12.68 -12.15
N GLN A 185 27.25 12.53 -11.72
CA GLN A 185 28.40 13.20 -12.35
C GLN A 185 28.89 12.49 -13.63
N VAL A 186 28.51 11.23 -13.84
CA VAL A 186 28.97 10.41 -14.97
C VAL A 186 27.93 10.37 -16.09
N ILE A 187 26.65 10.48 -15.74
CA ILE A 187 25.52 10.34 -16.68
C ILE A 187 25.21 11.70 -17.32
N GLY A 188 25.04 11.72 -18.65
CA GLY A 188 24.58 12.90 -19.37
C GLY A 188 23.19 13.36 -18.89
N LEU A 189 22.99 14.68 -18.81
CA LEU A 189 21.80 15.32 -18.23
C LEU A 189 20.47 14.75 -18.78
N GLN A 190 20.39 14.50 -20.09
CA GLN A 190 19.18 13.97 -20.75
C GLN A 190 18.86 12.51 -20.36
N MET A 191 19.89 11.69 -20.17
CA MET A 191 19.72 10.30 -19.75
C MET A 191 19.31 10.24 -18.27
N PHE A 192 19.86 11.12 -17.43
CA PHE A 192 19.47 11.24 -16.02
C PHE A 192 17.97 11.54 -15.87
N PHE A 193 17.42 12.49 -16.65
CA PHE A 193 15.99 12.82 -16.58
C PHE A 193 15.07 11.74 -17.13
N SER A 194 15.47 11.07 -18.20
CA SER A 194 14.70 9.92 -18.70
C SER A 194 14.62 8.83 -17.63
N LEU A 195 15.76 8.49 -17.00
CA LEU A 195 15.81 7.44 -15.98
C LEU A 195 15.06 7.81 -14.70
N ILE A 196 15.14 9.06 -14.23
CA ILE A 196 14.43 9.47 -13.00
C ILE A 196 12.92 9.39 -13.16
N ALA A 197 12.39 9.69 -14.36
CA ALA A 197 10.97 9.56 -14.66
C ALA A 197 10.50 8.10 -14.61
N TRP A 198 11.32 7.15 -15.09
CA TRP A 198 11.01 5.71 -15.06
C TRP A 198 11.17 5.10 -13.66
N ILE A 199 12.17 5.54 -12.89
CA ILE A 199 12.43 5.08 -11.53
C ILE A 199 11.41 5.62 -10.52
N TYR A 200 10.72 6.71 -10.86
CA TYR A 200 9.70 7.30 -10.01
C TYR A 200 8.45 6.39 -9.94
N THR A 201 8.42 5.49 -8.95
CA THR A 201 7.39 4.43 -8.88
C THR A 201 6.05 4.84 -8.27
N VAL A 202 5.97 6.03 -7.66
CA VAL A 202 4.79 6.50 -6.93
C VAL A 202 3.51 6.50 -7.78
N PRO A 203 3.49 7.00 -9.04
CA PRO A 203 2.28 6.98 -9.87
C PRO A 203 1.85 5.55 -10.21
N TYR A 204 2.80 4.65 -10.47
CA TYR A 204 2.50 3.24 -10.72
C TYR A 204 1.88 2.59 -9.48
N SER A 205 2.41 2.87 -8.29
CA SER A 205 1.86 2.34 -7.04
C SER A 205 0.44 2.87 -6.74
N ALA A 206 0.18 4.16 -7.01
CA ALA A 206 -1.13 4.77 -6.83
C ALA A 206 -2.21 4.15 -7.73
N LEU A 207 -1.84 3.65 -8.92
CA LEU A 207 -2.75 2.91 -9.81
C LEU A 207 -2.81 1.42 -9.46
N LEU A 208 -1.68 0.82 -9.09
CA LEU A 208 -1.57 -0.61 -8.82
C LEU A 208 -2.42 -1.03 -7.61
N PHE A 209 -2.41 -0.26 -6.51
CA PHE A 209 -3.12 -0.67 -5.29
C PHE A 209 -4.64 -0.75 -5.46
N PRO A 210 -5.32 0.26 -6.03
CA PRO A 210 -6.76 0.15 -6.33
C PRO A 210 -7.08 -1.02 -7.26
N LEU A 211 -6.24 -1.27 -8.28
CA LEU A 211 -6.44 -2.38 -9.21
C LEU A 211 -6.34 -3.74 -8.52
N ILE A 212 -5.36 -3.93 -7.64
CA ILE A 212 -5.23 -5.15 -6.81
C ILE A 212 -6.50 -5.33 -5.98
N LEU A 213 -6.98 -4.28 -5.30
CA LEU A 213 -8.18 -4.36 -4.46
C LEU A 213 -9.43 -4.70 -5.27
N ILE A 214 -9.67 -4.03 -6.40
CA ILE A 214 -10.82 -4.29 -7.28
C ILE A 214 -10.78 -5.73 -7.79
N TYR A 215 -9.62 -6.19 -8.27
CA TYR A 215 -9.44 -7.56 -8.74
C TYR A 215 -9.78 -8.57 -7.65
N ARG A 216 -9.26 -8.38 -6.43
CA ARG A 216 -9.49 -9.29 -5.29
C ARG A 216 -10.95 -9.29 -4.86
N ILE A 217 -11.59 -8.13 -4.77
CA ILE A 217 -13.03 -8.02 -4.42
C ILE A 217 -13.88 -8.78 -5.45
N ARG A 218 -13.60 -8.61 -6.74
CA ARG A 218 -14.32 -9.31 -7.82
C ARG A 218 -14.07 -10.82 -7.76
N ALA A 219 -12.83 -11.25 -7.55
CA ALA A 219 -12.47 -12.66 -7.43
C ALA A 219 -13.19 -13.32 -6.23
N THR A 220 -13.19 -12.68 -5.07
CA THR A 220 -13.89 -13.17 -3.87
C THR A 220 -15.40 -13.24 -4.09
N LYS A 221 -16.01 -12.24 -4.75
CA LYS A 221 -17.44 -12.27 -5.12
C LYS A 221 -17.77 -13.46 -6.04
N LEU A 222 -16.99 -13.66 -7.10
CA LEU A 222 -17.18 -14.76 -8.04
C LEU A 222 -17.03 -16.13 -7.35
N PHE A 223 -16.03 -16.28 -6.49
CA PHE A 223 -15.82 -17.51 -5.74
C PHE A 223 -17.00 -17.81 -4.80
N ARG A 224 -17.52 -16.79 -4.10
CA ARG A 224 -18.72 -16.91 -3.25
C ARG A 224 -19.94 -17.32 -4.07
N THR A 225 -20.20 -16.67 -5.20
CA THR A 225 -21.35 -17.00 -6.07
C THR A 225 -21.24 -18.43 -6.60
N LYS A 226 -20.09 -18.85 -7.10
CA LYS A 226 -19.86 -20.23 -7.58
C LYS A 226 -20.07 -21.26 -6.47
N LYS A 227 -19.61 -20.97 -5.25
CA LYS A 227 -19.80 -21.87 -4.11
C LYS A 227 -21.28 -22.00 -3.72
N ILE A 228 -22.02 -20.89 -3.70
CA ILE A 228 -23.47 -20.91 -3.43
C ILE A 228 -24.19 -21.69 -4.53
N GLN A 229 -23.89 -21.41 -5.80
CA GLN A 229 -24.47 -22.15 -6.93
C GLN A 229 -24.20 -23.64 -6.81
N SER A 230 -22.97 -24.05 -6.50
CA SER A 230 -22.63 -25.45 -6.29
C SER A 230 -23.44 -26.10 -5.16
N ILE A 231 -23.72 -25.39 -4.06
CA ILE A 231 -24.53 -25.92 -2.96
C ILE A 231 -26.01 -26.00 -3.36
N THR A 232 -26.52 -24.99 -4.06
CA THR A 232 -27.94 -24.91 -4.45
C THR A 232 -28.28 -25.81 -5.64
N SER A 233 -27.34 -26.05 -6.56
CA SER A 233 -27.53 -26.94 -7.72
C SER A 233 -27.48 -28.41 -7.35
N THR A 234 -26.80 -28.76 -6.26
CA THR A 234 -26.77 -30.13 -5.75
C THR A 234 -28.06 -30.42 -5.00
N LYS A 235 -29.08 -30.91 -5.71
CA LYS A 235 -30.25 -31.54 -5.08
C LYS A 235 -29.83 -32.88 -4.51
N GLN A 236 -29.23 -32.87 -3.33
CA GLN A 236 -28.81 -34.09 -2.65
C GLN A 236 -30.07 -34.87 -2.26
N THR A 237 -30.24 -36.06 -2.82
CA THR A 237 -31.33 -36.94 -2.41
C THR A 237 -31.08 -37.39 -0.96
N GLN A 238 -32.15 -37.65 -0.21
CA GLN A 238 -32.04 -38.01 1.22
C GLN A 238 -31.14 -39.24 1.43
N ILE A 239 -31.12 -40.15 0.46
CA ILE A 239 -30.29 -41.36 0.41
C ILE A 239 -28.80 -41.02 0.21
N GLU A 240 -28.47 -40.12 -0.73
CA GLU A 240 -27.08 -39.66 -0.92
C GLU A 240 -26.55 -38.93 0.30
N HIS A 241 -27.39 -38.16 1.00
CA HIS A 241 -26.99 -37.46 2.21
C HIS A 241 -26.71 -38.43 3.37
N ILE A 242 -27.54 -39.48 3.53
CA ILE A 242 -27.29 -40.54 4.53
C ILE A 242 -26.02 -41.31 4.17
N ASN A 243 -25.82 -41.71 2.91
CA ASN A 243 -24.63 -42.45 2.49
C ASN A 243 -23.34 -41.66 2.70
N GLN A 244 -23.36 -40.33 2.48
CA GLN A 244 -22.20 -39.47 2.70
C GLN A 244 -21.86 -39.31 4.20
N ILE A 245 -22.87 -39.26 5.07
CA ILE A 245 -22.65 -39.26 6.53
C ILE A 245 -22.06 -40.59 6.98
N THR A 246 -22.61 -41.71 6.49
CA THR A 246 -22.16 -43.06 6.83
C THR A 246 -20.73 -43.30 6.36
N SER A 247 -20.35 -42.82 5.17
CA SER A 247 -18.96 -42.93 4.69
C SER A 247 -17.99 -42.09 5.52
N MET A 248 -18.36 -40.85 5.88
CA MET A 248 -17.53 -40.02 6.78
C MET A 248 -17.36 -40.60 8.19
N TRP A 249 -18.30 -41.42 8.64
CA TRP A 249 -18.25 -42.08 9.95
C TRP A 249 -17.46 -43.40 9.92
N ASN A 250 -17.51 -44.11 8.80
CA ASN A 250 -16.83 -45.38 8.61
C ASN A 250 -15.37 -45.23 8.13
N ASP A 251 -14.97 -44.05 7.62
CA ASP A 251 -13.58 -43.70 7.30
C ASP A 251 -12.73 -43.41 8.57
N LYS A 252 -12.81 -44.29 9.56
CA LYS A 252 -11.88 -44.34 10.71
C LYS A 252 -10.78 -45.36 10.47
#